data_AF-A0A1T4X8L0-F1
#
_entry.id   AF-A0A1T4X8L0-F1
#
_cell.length_a   1.000
_cell.length_b   1.000
_cell.length_c   1.000
_cell.angle_alpha   90.00
_cell.angle_beta   90.00
_cell.angle_gamma   90.00
#
_symmetry.space_group_name_H-M   'P 1'
#
loop_
_entity.id
_entity.type
_entity.pdbx_description
1 polymer ?
#
loop_
_entity_poly.entity_id
_entity_poly.type
_entity_poly.pdbx_seq_one_letter_code
_entity_poly.pdbx_strand_id
1 'polypeptide(L)'
;MNTPDDPLDELLTHWQVRGDTPPTFQREVWARIAAQEAEPTWKEKLCTRLLKPSSWLVASAVAILIGAGMAWLETRPLQLTPYDAYVRSISPFASHHLAAR
;
A
#
# COMPACT_ATOMS: atom_id res chain seq x y z
N MET A 1 2.69 -49.15 -1.97
CA MET A 1 3.38 -50.41 -2.35
C MET A 1 3.31 -50.46 -3.87
N ASN A 2 4.34 -49.91 -4.54
CA ASN A 2 4.44 -49.84 -6.00
C ASN A 2 4.52 -51.27 -6.53
N THR A 3 3.60 -51.66 -7.39
CA THR A 3 3.71 -52.90 -8.17
C THR A 3 4.89 -52.79 -9.13
N PRO A 4 5.71 -53.84 -9.32
CA PRO A 4 7.01 -53.69 -9.98
C PRO A 4 6.96 -53.48 -11.50
N ASP A 5 5.84 -53.73 -12.17
CA ASP A 5 5.75 -53.70 -13.63
C ASP A 5 4.32 -53.27 -14.03
N ASP A 6 3.99 -51.99 -13.92
CA ASP A 6 2.75 -51.46 -14.49
C ASP A 6 2.93 -51.31 -16.00
N PRO A 7 2.18 -52.04 -16.85
CA PRO A 7 2.28 -51.90 -18.32
C PRO A 7 1.99 -50.48 -18.80
N LEU A 8 1.35 -49.66 -17.97
CA LEU A 8 1.14 -48.25 -18.23
C LEU A 8 2.46 -47.46 -18.22
N ASP A 9 3.42 -47.79 -17.34
CA ASP A 9 4.71 -47.11 -17.27
C ASP A 9 5.58 -47.40 -18.50
N GLU A 10 5.50 -48.62 -19.05
CA GLU A 10 6.13 -48.96 -20.33
C GLU A 10 5.51 -48.21 -21.51
N LEU A 11 4.19 -48.03 -21.52
CA LEU A 11 3.49 -47.26 -22.55
C LEU A 11 3.81 -45.76 -22.44
N LEU A 12 3.92 -45.22 -21.23
CA LEU A 12 4.28 -43.83 -20.97
C LEU A 12 5.73 -43.53 -21.37
N THR A 13 6.64 -44.47 -21.14
CA THR A 13 8.04 -44.34 -21.57
C THR A 13 8.21 -44.42 -23.08
N HIS A 14 7.43 -45.25 -23.79
CA HIS A 14 7.45 -45.30 -25.25
C HIS A 14 6.79 -44.10 -25.92
N TRP A 15 5.80 -43.48 -25.28
CA TRP A 15 5.12 -42.29 -25.81
C TRP A 15 5.98 -41.02 -25.68
N GLN A 16 6.86 -40.94 -24.66
CA GLN A 16 7.80 -39.84 -24.52
C GLN A 16 8.93 -39.92 -25.55
N VAL A 17 8.63 -39.45 -26.76
CA VAL A 17 9.68 -39.08 -27.73
C VAL A 17 10.43 -37.88 -27.15
N ARG A 18 11.55 -38.13 -26.48
CA ARG A 18 12.55 -37.10 -26.18
C ARG A 18 13.13 -36.61 -27.49
N GLY A 19 12.46 -35.65 -28.12
CA GLY A 19 13.04 -34.88 -29.21
C GLY A 19 14.25 -34.13 -28.68
N ASP A 20 15.37 -34.24 -29.38
CA ASP A 20 16.56 -33.47 -29.05
C ASP A 20 16.22 -31.98 -29.14
N THR A 21 16.18 -31.33 -27.97
CA THR A 21 15.94 -29.89 -27.91
C THR A 21 17.22 -29.17 -28.35
N PRO A 22 17.13 -28.12 -29.19
CA PRO A 22 18.31 -27.38 -29.59
C PRO A 22 18.97 -26.76 -28.35
N PRO A 23 20.32 -26.65 -28.32
CA PRO A 23 21.05 -26.19 -27.13
C PRO A 23 20.68 -24.75 -26.71
N THR A 24 20.05 -23.99 -27.60
CA THR A 24 19.55 -22.63 -27.33
C THR A 24 18.16 -22.61 -26.69
N PHE A 25 17.41 -23.71 -26.74
CA PHE A 25 16.03 -23.79 -26.25
C PHE A 25 15.94 -23.52 -24.75
N GLN A 26 16.80 -24.16 -23.96
CA GLN A 26 16.83 -23.94 -22.51
C GLN A 26 17.12 -22.47 -22.18
N ARG A 27 18.09 -21.87 -22.89
CA ARG A 27 18.44 -20.46 -22.72
C ARG A 27 17.28 -19.54 -23.06
N GLU A 28 16.52 -19.82 -24.11
CA GLU A 28 15.33 -19.04 -24.48
C GLU A 28 14.18 -19.21 -23.49
N VAL A 29 13.95 -20.43 -22.97
CA VAL A 29 12.94 -20.68 -21.94
C VAL A 29 13.28 -19.92 -20.67
N TRP A 30 14.53 -19.99 -20.21
CA TRP A 30 14.99 -19.24 -19.04
C TRP A 30 14.95 -17.73 -19.26
N ALA A 31 15.28 -17.25 -20.45
CA ALA A 31 15.17 -15.83 -20.79
C ALA A 31 13.70 -15.34 -20.74
N ARG A 32 12.75 -16.16 -21.20
CA ARG A 32 11.32 -15.85 -21.15
C ARG A 32 10.78 -15.86 -19.72
N ILE A 33 11.15 -16.86 -18.91
CA ILE A 33 10.77 -16.93 -17.49
C ILE A 33 11.31 -15.70 -16.74
N ALA A 34 12.59 -15.38 -16.93
CA ALA A 34 13.20 -14.21 -16.30
C ALA A 34 12.55 -12.90 -16.74
N ALA A 35 12.16 -12.78 -18.02
CA ALA A 35 11.43 -11.60 -18.51
C ALA A 35 10.03 -11.48 -17.89
N GLN A 36 9.37 -12.60 -17.62
CA GLN A 36 8.02 -12.64 -17.07
C GLN A 36 8.01 -12.41 -15.55
N GLU A 37 9.06 -12.84 -14.84
CA GLU A 37 9.28 -12.54 -13.41
C GLU A 37 9.80 -11.11 -13.17
N ALA A 38 10.42 -10.49 -14.18
CA ALA A 38 10.98 -9.14 -14.08
C ALA A 38 9.93 -8.02 -14.09
N GLU A 39 8.64 -8.31 -14.32
CA GLU A 39 7.58 -7.30 -14.19
C GLU A 39 7.03 -7.29 -12.76
N PRO A 40 7.52 -6.41 -11.87
CA PRO A 40 6.99 -6.33 -10.52
C PRO A 40 5.52 -5.92 -10.59
N THR A 41 4.69 -6.76 -9.98
CA THR A 41 3.25 -6.52 -9.90
C THR A 41 3.02 -5.19 -9.17
N TRP A 42 1.94 -4.45 -9.50
CA TRP A 42 1.65 -3.15 -8.86
C TRP A 42 1.66 -3.20 -7.32
N LYS A 43 1.33 -4.37 -6.74
CA LYS A 43 1.42 -4.66 -5.31
C LYS A 43 2.85 -4.69 -4.78
N GLU A 44 3.79 -5.28 -5.51
CA GLU A 44 5.21 -5.33 -5.15
C GLU A 44 5.85 -3.94 -5.26
N LYS A 45 5.43 -3.12 -6.23
CA LYS A 45 5.84 -1.70 -6.32
C LYS A 45 5.39 -0.88 -5.10
N LEU A 46 4.21 -1.18 -4.54
CA LEU A 46 3.71 -0.52 -3.33
C LEU A 46 4.45 -1.00 -2.07
N CYS A 47 4.65 -2.31 -1.91
CA CYS A 47 5.43 -2.86 -0.81
C CYS A 47 6.88 -2.34 -0.81
N THR A 48 7.54 -2.33 -1.96
CA THR A 48 8.91 -1.79 -2.10
C THR A 48 8.98 -0.29 -1.86
N ARG A 49 7.91 0.47 -2.13
CA ARG A 49 7.81 1.88 -1.73
C ARG A 49 7.67 2.06 -0.22
N LEU A 50 6.93 1.20 0.46
CA LEU A 50 6.76 1.23 1.93
C LEU A 50 8.02 0.79 2.68
N LEU A 51 8.82 -0.11 2.10
CA LEU A 51 10.09 -0.60 2.65
C LEU A 51 11.25 0.40 2.47
N LYS A 52 11.09 1.45 1.67
CA LYS A 52 12.15 2.45 1.48
C LYS A 52 12.18 3.43 2.66
N PRO A 53 13.33 3.62 3.34
CA PRO A 53 13.40 4.50 4.50
C PRO A 53 13.03 5.97 4.20
N SER A 54 13.14 6.41 2.95
CA SER A 54 12.71 7.76 2.56
C SER A 54 11.19 7.95 2.57
N SER A 55 10.39 6.89 2.41
CA SER A 55 8.92 7.01 2.44
C SER A 55 8.40 7.31 3.85
N TRP A 56 9.10 6.80 4.87
CA TRP A 56 8.76 7.03 6.27
C TRP A 56 8.96 8.49 6.66
N LEU A 57 10.04 9.12 6.19
CA LEU A 57 10.29 10.54 6.38
C LEU A 57 9.19 11.41 5.76
N VAL A 58 8.77 11.07 4.54
CA VAL A 58 7.67 11.77 3.86
C VAL A 58 6.36 11.57 4.62
N ALA A 59 6.06 10.35 5.05
CA ALA A 59 4.85 10.07 5.83
C ALA A 59 4.83 10.83 7.16
N SER A 60 5.95 10.87 7.89
CA SER A 60 6.05 11.65 9.12
C SER A 60 5.91 13.15 8.88
N ALA A 61 6.51 13.68 7.81
CA ALA A 61 6.39 15.10 7.47
C ALA A 61 4.95 15.48 7.12
N VAL A 62 4.24 14.62 6.38
CA VAL A 62 2.82 14.80 6.06
C VAL A 62 1.96 14.75 7.33
N ALA A 63 2.20 13.79 8.21
CA ALA A 63 1.46 13.69 9.48
C ALA A 63 1.65 14.93 10.36
N ILE A 64 2.89 15.45 10.46
CA ILE A 64 3.20 16.67 11.20
C ILE A 64 2.49 17.88 10.58
N LEU A 65 2.51 18.02 9.25
CA LEU A 65 1.82 19.10 8.55
C LEU A 65 0.30 19.07 8.76
N ILE A 66 -0.31 17.89 8.71
CA ILE A 66 -1.74 17.73 8.96
C ILE A 66 -2.07 18.10 10.42
N GLY A 67 -1.29 17.59 11.37
CA GLY A 67 -1.46 17.91 12.80
C GLY A 67 -1.30 19.41 13.08
N ALA A 68 -0.27 20.05 12.52
CA ALA A 68 -0.05 21.48 12.64
C ALA A 68 -1.16 22.30 11.98
N GLY A 69 -1.66 21.87 10.82
CA GLY A 69 -2.77 22.50 10.12
C GLY A 69 -4.08 22.45 10.93
N MET A 70 -4.37 21.31 11.55
CA MET A 70 -5.54 21.14 12.42
C MET A 70 -5.43 22.01 13.68
N ALA A 71 -4.27 22.01 14.34
CA ALA A 71 -4.02 22.87 15.49
C ALA A 71 -4.14 24.36 15.14
N TRP A 72 -3.67 24.76 13.95
CA TRP A 72 -3.83 26.13 13.48
C TRP A 72 -5.29 26.50 13.20
N LEU A 73 -6.10 25.55 12.72
CA LEU A 73 -7.52 25.75 12.49
C LEU A 73 -8.29 25.93 13.82
N GLU A 74 -7.95 25.13 14.83
CA GLU A 74 -8.58 25.17 16.16
C GLU A 74 -8.17 26.42 16.96
N THR A 75 -6.95 26.90 16.79
CA THR A 75 -6.46 28.13 17.45
C THR A 75 -6.91 29.42 16.77
N ARG A 76 -7.70 29.35 15.69
CA ARG A 76 -8.24 30.56 15.07
C ARG A 76 -9.11 31.30 16.08
N PRO A 77 -8.81 32.57 16.38
CA PRO A 77 -9.64 33.35 17.27
C PRO A 77 -11.03 33.47 16.65
N LEU A 78 -12.04 32.97 17.38
CA LEU A 78 -13.43 33.16 17.00
C LEU A 78 -13.64 34.67 16.92
N GLN A 79 -14.06 35.18 15.76
CA GLN A 79 -14.40 36.60 15.63
C GLN A 79 -15.74 36.82 16.33
N LEU A 80 -15.69 37.10 17.63
CA LEU A 80 -16.88 37.49 18.38
C LEU A 80 -17.32 38.87 17.90
N THR A 81 -18.63 39.03 17.67
CA THR A 81 -19.19 40.36 17.48
C THR A 81 -19.03 41.18 18.78
N PRO A 82 -18.98 42.52 18.72
CA PRO A 82 -18.84 43.35 19.91
C PRO A 82 -19.92 43.07 20.97
N TYR A 83 -21.12 42.69 20.52
CA TYR A 83 -22.23 42.29 21.38
C TYR A 83 -21.94 40.98 22.12
N ASP A 84 -21.43 39.95 21.43
CA ASP A 84 -21.12 38.65 22.05
C ASP A 84 -19.98 38.78 23.07
N ALA A 85 -19.00 39.64 22.80
CA ALA A 85 -17.92 39.96 23.73
C ALA A 85 -18.44 40.64 25.01
N TYR A 86 -19.37 41.59 24.87
CA TYR A 86 -20.02 42.26 26.00
C TYR A 86 -20.82 41.27 26.86
N VAL A 87 -21.66 40.43 26.24
CA VAL A 87 -22.46 39.42 26.95
C VAL A 87 -21.56 38.44 27.71
N ARG A 88 -20.43 38.03 27.14
CA ARG A 88 -19.45 37.15 27.80
C ARG A 88 -18.74 37.79 28.99
N SER A 89 -18.54 39.11 28.99
CA SER A 89 -17.92 39.82 30.11
C SER A 89 -18.82 39.99 31.34
N ILE A 90 -20.14 39.92 31.14
CA ILE A 90 -21.14 40.17 32.18
C ILE A 90 -21.76 38.87 32.70
N SER A 91 -21.90 37.87 31.82
CA SER A 91 -22.57 36.62 32.13
C SER A 91 -21.58 35.45 32.13
N PRO A 92 -21.38 34.76 33.28
CA PRO A 92 -20.54 33.57 33.34
C PRO A 92 -21.14 32.38 32.57
N PHE A 93 -22.41 32.43 32.18
CA PHE A 93 -23.10 31.38 31.41
C PHE A 93 -23.23 31.69 29.90
N ALA A 94 -22.66 32.81 29.44
CA ALA A 94 -22.77 33.28 28.06
C ALA A 94 -22.25 32.27 27.01
N SER A 95 -21.26 31.44 27.38
CA SER A 95 -20.70 30.41 26.51
C SER A 95 -21.74 29.38 26.04
N HIS A 96 -22.71 29.02 26.89
CA HIS A 96 -23.77 28.07 26.52
C HIS A 96 -24.81 28.66 25.56
N HIS A 97 -25.10 29.97 25.68
CA HIS A 97 -26.07 30.64 24.82
C HIS A 97 -25.52 31.00 23.44
N LEU A 98 -24.20 31.23 23.35
CA LEU A 98 -23.52 31.52 22.08
C LEU A 98 -23.18 30.25 21.29
N ALA A 99 -22.99 29.11 21.94
CA ALA A 99 -22.72 27.82 21.28
C ALA A 99 -23.97 27.12 20.71
N ALA A 100 -25.16 27.53 21.14
CA ALA A 100 -26.45 26.94 20.73
C ALA A 100 -27.13 27.67 19.56
N ARG A 101 -26.47 28.67 18.97
CA ARG A 101 -26.97 29.50 17.86
C ARG A 101 -26.19 29.20 16.58
#